data_AF-A0A7W8SV61-F1
#
_entry.id   AF-A0A7W8SV61-F1
#
_cell.length_a   1.000
_cell.length_b   1.000
_cell.length_c   1.000
_cell.angle_alpha   90.00
_cell.angle_beta   90.00
_cell.angle_gamma   90.00
#
_symmetry.space_group_name_H-M   'P 1'
#
loop_
_entity.id
_entity.type
_entity.pdbx_description
1 polymer ?
#
loop_
_entity_poly.entity_id
_entity_poly.type
_entity_poly.pdbx_seq_one_letter_code
_entity_poly.pdbx_strand_id
1 'polypeptide(L)'
;PAHPTGDAVLAAITTTLAWGPLMRKRISRVTAESLPWWSMLFATLIGASADASRHRPDSFCGFSTDELLNERSLTEIGFAALLNLKPGPDDLFAFKTLVGLLLTNGPGAISAQGAKGAVSADGPESPERVQLNKALVGFLTHTGYTHGGNGYEGIAFLIEAFRDSGLADPSDPAHGVDLRSLAERSVERYAQYKARQKHAGSLDIAKLPGVNHPVFKDRPVNYDPREVFIAELCGKRGEYNVFHAFYRELVQALFEAGVSRNVYCVNVDAVIAALLLKMLWQPLRRGEFSESDLETAAFTIFLYPRMLGCAAEIDDHLNRGRNMDTRTPASQCRFVA
;
A
#
# COMPACT_ATOMS: atom_id res chain seq x y z
N PRO A 1 12.73 -44.89 -11.78
CA PRO A 1 12.22 -43.57 -12.20
C PRO A 1 12.65 -42.51 -11.19
N ALA A 2 13.36 -41.46 -11.62
CA ALA A 2 13.74 -40.38 -10.73
C ALA A 2 12.48 -39.60 -10.29
N HIS A 3 12.41 -39.24 -9.01
CA HIS A 3 11.37 -38.34 -8.52
C HIS A 3 11.52 -36.96 -9.21
N PRO A 4 10.41 -36.25 -9.50
CA PRO A 4 10.49 -34.90 -10.06
C PRO A 4 11.26 -33.97 -9.13
N THR A 5 12.11 -33.10 -9.68
CA THR A 5 12.80 -32.06 -8.92
C THR A 5 11.86 -30.91 -8.60
N GLY A 6 12.15 -30.14 -7.53
CA GLY A 6 11.38 -28.94 -7.19
C GLY A 6 11.31 -27.94 -8.35
N ASP A 7 12.44 -27.73 -9.03
CA ASP A 7 12.52 -26.84 -10.19
C ASP A 7 11.62 -27.29 -11.35
N ALA A 8 11.54 -28.60 -11.60
CA ALA A 8 10.68 -29.14 -12.65
C ALA A 8 9.20 -28.94 -12.32
N VAL A 9 8.82 -29.09 -11.04
CA VAL A 9 7.45 -28.83 -10.57
C VAL A 9 7.11 -27.34 -10.70
N LEU A 10 8.01 -26.45 -10.26
CA LEU A 10 7.81 -25.00 -10.37
C LEU A 10 7.68 -24.55 -11.83
N ALA A 11 8.54 -25.07 -12.71
CA ALA A 11 8.47 -24.81 -14.14
C ALA A 11 7.15 -25.31 -14.75
N ALA A 12 6.66 -26.49 -14.36
CA ALA A 12 5.40 -27.02 -14.85
C ALA A 12 4.20 -26.17 -14.40
N ILE A 13 4.15 -25.76 -13.13
CA ILE A 13 3.08 -24.91 -12.58
C ILE A 13 3.03 -23.57 -13.30
N THR A 14 4.17 -22.86 -13.32
CA THR A 14 4.25 -21.53 -13.93
C THR A 14 4.01 -21.56 -15.43
N THR A 15 4.51 -22.58 -16.15
CA THR A 15 4.20 -22.77 -17.58
C THR A 15 2.71 -22.99 -17.80
N THR A 16 2.04 -23.78 -16.96
CA THR A 16 0.59 -24.03 -17.04
C THR A 16 -0.20 -22.73 -16.88
N LEU A 17 0.19 -21.87 -15.92
CA LEU A 17 -0.40 -20.55 -15.71
C LEU A 17 -0.16 -19.62 -16.92
N ALA A 18 1.05 -19.63 -17.48
CA ALA A 18 1.44 -18.78 -18.60
C ALA A 18 0.84 -19.21 -19.95
N TRP A 19 0.54 -20.50 -20.12
CA TRP A 19 0.23 -21.10 -21.41
C TRP A 19 -0.96 -20.44 -22.10
N GLY A 20 -2.07 -20.28 -21.38
CA GLY A 20 -3.28 -19.66 -21.91
C GLY A 20 -3.06 -18.21 -22.38
N PRO A 21 -2.49 -17.33 -21.55
CA PRO A 21 -2.10 -15.98 -21.95
C PRO A 21 -1.07 -15.94 -23.10
N LEU A 22 -0.08 -16.82 -23.10
CA LEU A 22 0.98 -16.89 -24.11
C LEU A 22 0.42 -17.29 -25.49
N MET A 23 -0.40 -18.36 -25.55
CA MET A 23 -1.03 -18.80 -26.80
C MET A 23 -1.98 -17.75 -27.39
N ARG A 24 -2.57 -16.91 -26.53
CA ARG A 24 -3.42 -15.78 -26.94
C ARG A 24 -2.65 -14.47 -27.17
N LYS A 25 -1.30 -14.52 -27.14
CA LYS A 25 -0.41 -13.36 -27.33
C LYS A 25 -0.69 -12.20 -26.37
N ARG A 26 -1.15 -12.49 -25.15
CA ARG A 26 -1.37 -11.49 -24.09
C ARG A 26 -0.10 -11.19 -23.28
N ILE A 27 0.82 -12.14 -23.25
CA ILE A 27 2.16 -12.01 -22.65
C ILE A 27 3.21 -12.45 -23.68
N SER A 28 4.46 -12.06 -23.46
CA SER A 28 5.57 -12.50 -24.31
C SER A 28 6.13 -13.85 -23.86
N ARG A 29 7.03 -14.41 -24.69
CA ARG A 29 7.83 -15.58 -24.31
C ARG A 29 8.74 -15.27 -23.11
N VAL A 30 9.35 -14.08 -23.10
CA VAL A 30 10.24 -13.62 -22.01
C VAL A 30 9.49 -13.58 -20.68
N THR A 31 8.26 -13.05 -20.68
CA THR A 31 7.40 -13.04 -19.48
C THR A 31 7.14 -14.46 -18.99
N ALA A 32 6.75 -15.38 -19.88
CA ALA A 32 6.48 -16.77 -19.53
C ALA A 32 7.72 -17.49 -18.97
N GLU A 33 8.89 -17.30 -19.60
CA GLU A 33 10.18 -17.85 -19.16
C GLU A 33 10.64 -17.26 -17.81
N SER A 34 10.21 -16.05 -17.47
CA SER A 34 10.57 -15.34 -16.24
C SER A 34 9.67 -15.68 -15.04
N LEU A 35 8.49 -16.28 -15.25
CA LEU A 35 7.52 -16.55 -14.18
C LEU A 35 8.04 -17.44 -13.03
N PRO A 36 8.84 -18.51 -13.26
CA PRO A 36 9.46 -19.27 -12.17
C PRO A 36 10.28 -18.38 -11.23
N TRP A 37 11.08 -17.49 -11.81
CA TRP A 37 11.93 -16.56 -11.06
C TRP A 37 11.11 -15.55 -10.27
N TRP A 38 10.08 -14.97 -10.88
CA TRP A 38 9.15 -14.09 -10.18
C TRP A 38 8.46 -14.76 -9.00
N SER A 39 8.05 -16.02 -9.17
CA SER A 39 7.40 -16.80 -8.11
C SER A 39 8.34 -17.00 -6.91
N MET A 40 9.61 -17.35 -7.17
CA MET A 40 10.63 -17.47 -6.11
C MET A 40 10.94 -16.13 -5.44
N LEU A 41 11.07 -15.06 -6.22
CA LEU A 41 11.35 -13.72 -5.69
C LEU A 41 10.22 -13.21 -4.78
N PHE A 42 8.96 -13.40 -5.19
CA PHE A 42 7.82 -12.98 -4.38
C PHE A 42 7.70 -13.83 -3.11
N ALA A 43 7.86 -15.15 -3.22
CA ALA A 43 7.88 -16.02 -2.06
C ALA A 43 9.00 -15.64 -1.07
N THR A 44 10.18 -15.30 -1.60
CA THR A 44 11.33 -14.84 -0.80
C THR A 44 11.02 -13.53 -0.08
N LEU A 45 10.42 -12.54 -0.76
CA LEU A 45 10.06 -11.26 -0.13
C LEU A 45 8.97 -11.41 0.93
N ILE A 46 7.95 -12.22 0.68
CA ILE A 46 6.91 -12.52 1.68
C ILE A 46 7.55 -13.20 2.88
N GLY A 47 8.39 -14.22 2.66
CA GLY A 47 9.12 -14.90 3.74
C GLY A 47 10.03 -13.96 4.53
N ALA A 48 10.80 -13.10 3.85
CA ALA A 48 11.72 -12.15 4.46
C ALA A 48 11.03 -11.02 5.24
N SER A 49 9.76 -10.74 4.93
CA SER A 49 8.98 -9.75 5.69
C SER A 49 8.44 -10.28 7.02
N ALA A 50 8.49 -11.60 7.24
CA ALA A 50 8.12 -12.21 8.51
C ALA A 50 9.34 -12.31 9.44
N ASP A 51 9.09 -12.10 10.74
CA ASP A 51 10.12 -12.26 11.77
C ASP A 51 10.68 -13.69 11.77
N ALA A 52 12.00 -13.83 11.97
CA ALA A 52 12.68 -15.11 11.91
C ALA A 52 12.12 -16.15 12.89
N SER A 53 11.61 -15.74 14.06
CA SER A 53 10.99 -16.64 15.04
C SER A 53 9.71 -17.33 14.52
N ARG A 54 9.15 -16.83 13.42
CA ARG A 54 7.93 -17.36 12.77
C ARG A 54 8.24 -18.34 11.65
N HIS A 55 9.52 -18.61 11.37
CA HIS A 55 9.97 -19.67 10.48
C HIS A 55 10.34 -20.89 11.32
N ARG A 56 9.61 -21.99 11.14
CA ARG A 56 9.91 -23.29 11.78
C ARG A 56 10.13 -24.34 10.70
N PRO A 57 10.81 -25.46 11.02
CA PRO A 57 11.05 -26.53 10.05
C PRO A 57 9.77 -27.06 9.38
N ASP A 58 8.62 -27.00 10.06
CA ASP A 58 7.34 -27.57 9.68
C ASP A 58 6.19 -26.56 9.62
N SER A 59 6.48 -25.26 9.79
CA SER A 59 5.45 -24.22 9.79
C SER A 59 6.00 -22.83 9.49
N PHE A 60 5.13 -21.97 8.96
CA PHE A 60 5.39 -20.56 8.70
C PHE A 60 4.20 -19.72 9.15
N CYS A 61 4.46 -18.70 9.98
CA CYS A 61 3.45 -17.75 10.46
C CYS A 61 2.18 -18.39 11.04
N GLY A 62 2.33 -19.52 11.75
CA GLY A 62 1.21 -20.22 12.41
C GLY A 62 0.40 -21.16 11.51
N PHE A 63 0.89 -21.41 10.29
CA PHE A 63 0.39 -22.45 9.39
C PHE A 63 1.42 -23.56 9.25
N SER A 64 0.99 -24.81 9.36
CA SER A 64 1.80 -25.98 9.04
C SER A 64 2.15 -26.02 7.55
N THR A 65 3.21 -26.73 7.18
CA THR A 65 3.58 -26.94 5.76
C THR A 65 2.41 -27.53 4.95
N ASP A 66 1.61 -28.41 5.56
CA ASP A 66 0.48 -29.05 4.89
C ASP A 66 -0.65 -28.04 4.61
N GLU A 67 -0.98 -27.18 5.59
CA GLU A 67 -1.92 -26.06 5.41
C GLU A 67 -1.43 -25.09 4.32
N LEU A 68 -0.14 -24.73 4.31
CA LEU A 68 0.44 -23.80 3.33
C LEU A 68 0.33 -24.31 1.90
N LEU A 69 0.52 -25.61 1.69
CA LEU A 69 0.52 -26.22 0.36
C LEU A 69 -0.89 -26.55 -0.16
N ASN A 70 -1.81 -26.93 0.74
CA ASN A 70 -3.09 -27.49 0.33
C ASN A 70 -4.31 -26.61 0.64
N GLU A 71 -4.23 -25.72 1.64
CA GLU A 71 -5.40 -25.01 2.15
C GLU A 71 -5.31 -23.49 2.00
N ARG A 72 -4.14 -22.91 2.28
CA ARG A 72 -4.01 -21.46 2.42
C ARG A 72 -3.79 -20.77 1.09
N SER A 73 -4.51 -19.67 0.89
CA SER A 73 -4.25 -18.76 -0.21
C SER A 73 -3.00 -17.91 0.05
N LEU A 74 -2.37 -17.42 -1.03
CA LEU A 74 -1.26 -16.47 -0.91
C LEU A 74 -1.68 -15.18 -0.17
N THR A 75 -2.95 -14.80 -0.25
CA THR A 75 -3.49 -13.66 0.49
C THR A 75 -3.48 -13.92 2.01
N GLU A 76 -3.90 -15.09 2.46
CA GLU A 76 -3.84 -15.47 3.88
C GLU A 76 -2.40 -15.54 4.39
N ILE A 77 -1.51 -16.14 3.58
CA ILE A 77 -0.08 -16.26 3.93
C ILE A 77 0.55 -14.87 4.03
N GLY A 78 0.30 -13.99 3.06
CA GLY A 78 0.80 -12.61 3.09
C GLY A 78 0.26 -11.82 4.27
N PHE A 79 -1.03 -11.96 4.58
CA PHE A 79 -1.63 -11.31 5.75
C PHE A 79 -0.96 -11.78 7.05
N ALA A 80 -0.80 -13.09 7.24
CA ALA A 80 -0.18 -13.64 8.45
C ALA A 80 1.32 -13.29 8.55
N ALA A 81 2.04 -13.25 7.42
CA ALA A 81 3.42 -12.79 7.37
C ALA A 81 3.54 -11.33 7.84
N LEU A 82 2.67 -10.46 7.34
CA LEU A 82 2.66 -9.04 7.66
C LEU A 82 2.22 -8.77 9.10
N LEU A 83 1.08 -9.34 9.51
CA LEU A 83 0.36 -8.94 10.71
C LEU A 83 0.44 -9.95 11.84
N ASN A 84 1.07 -11.10 11.65
CA ASN A 84 1.14 -12.14 12.68
C ASN A 84 -0.23 -12.53 13.27
N LEU A 85 -1.27 -12.48 12.42
CA LEU A 85 -2.65 -12.76 12.78
C LEU A 85 -3.23 -13.74 11.76
N LYS A 86 -4.14 -14.60 12.21
CA LYS A 86 -4.96 -15.42 11.32
C LYS A 86 -6.12 -14.55 10.83
N PRO A 87 -6.24 -14.29 9.52
CA PRO A 87 -7.27 -13.39 9.02
C PRO A 87 -8.67 -14.01 9.04
N GLY A 88 -9.67 -13.21 9.37
CA GLY A 88 -11.08 -13.50 9.07
C GLY A 88 -11.47 -13.09 7.64
N PRO A 89 -12.72 -13.38 7.20
CA PRO A 89 -13.21 -12.98 5.88
C PRO A 89 -13.14 -11.46 5.61
N ASP A 90 -13.46 -10.65 6.62
CA ASP A 90 -13.48 -9.19 6.50
C ASP A 90 -12.06 -8.61 6.44
N ASP A 91 -11.13 -9.20 7.19
CA ASP A 91 -9.70 -8.88 7.11
C ASP A 91 -9.14 -9.16 5.71
N LEU A 92 -9.46 -10.34 5.14
CA LEU A 92 -9.04 -10.68 3.78
C LEU A 92 -9.63 -9.73 2.74
N PHE A 93 -10.86 -9.27 2.94
CA PHE A 93 -11.47 -8.29 2.04
C PHE A 93 -10.76 -6.93 2.13
N ALA A 94 -10.54 -6.43 3.35
CA ALA A 94 -9.82 -5.17 3.57
C ALA A 94 -8.38 -5.24 3.03
N PHE A 95 -7.68 -6.35 3.27
CA PHE A 95 -6.33 -6.57 2.76
C PHE A 95 -6.29 -6.63 1.23
N LYS A 96 -7.20 -7.36 0.57
CA LYS A 96 -7.31 -7.37 -0.90
C LYS A 96 -7.62 -5.97 -1.46
N THR A 97 -8.44 -5.21 -0.77
CA THR A 97 -8.79 -3.84 -1.15
C THR A 97 -7.57 -2.92 -1.07
N LEU A 98 -6.80 -3.02 0.01
CA LEU A 98 -5.52 -2.33 0.17
C LEU A 98 -4.54 -2.73 -0.93
N VAL A 99 -4.44 -4.02 -1.26
CA VAL A 99 -3.61 -4.49 -2.38
C VAL A 99 -4.03 -3.83 -3.70
N GLY A 100 -5.33 -3.75 -3.99
CA GLY A 100 -5.83 -3.10 -5.20
C GLY A 100 -5.50 -1.60 -5.25
N LEU A 101 -5.68 -0.87 -4.15
CA LEU A 101 -5.43 0.57 -4.07
C LEU A 101 -3.94 0.93 -4.17
N LEU A 102 -3.08 0.09 -3.62
CA LEU A 102 -1.64 0.31 -3.52
C LEU A 102 -0.84 -0.32 -4.67
N LEU A 103 -1.52 -1.01 -5.59
CA LEU A 103 -0.90 -1.81 -6.64
C LEU A 103 0.10 -1.02 -7.48
N THR A 104 -0.34 0.11 -8.05
CA THR A 104 0.52 0.97 -8.88
C THR A 104 0.01 2.41 -8.91
N ASN A 105 0.96 3.36 -9.00
CA ASN A 105 0.71 4.77 -9.27
C ASN A 105 1.29 5.15 -10.64
N GLY A 106 1.54 4.15 -11.49
CA GLY A 106 2.18 4.29 -12.80
C GLY A 106 3.71 4.33 -12.77
N PRO A 107 4.33 4.38 -13.96
CA PRO A 107 5.78 4.29 -14.15
C PRO A 107 6.56 5.47 -13.57
N GLY A 108 5.87 6.60 -13.32
CA GLY A 108 6.47 7.80 -12.74
C GLY A 108 6.67 7.74 -11.22
N ALA A 109 6.16 6.72 -10.53
CA ALA A 109 6.40 6.56 -9.10
C ALA A 109 7.89 6.25 -8.81
N ILE A 110 8.44 6.78 -7.71
CA ILE A 110 9.88 6.65 -7.35
C ILE A 110 10.30 5.17 -7.34
N SER A 111 9.50 4.30 -6.73
CA SER A 111 9.73 2.85 -6.69
C SER A 111 9.71 2.18 -8.07
N ALA A 112 8.87 2.65 -9.01
CA ALA A 112 8.83 2.14 -10.37
C ALA A 112 10.03 2.66 -11.19
N GLN A 113 10.44 3.91 -10.98
CA GLN A 113 11.64 4.46 -11.59
C GLN A 113 12.89 3.69 -11.16
N GLY A 114 13.03 3.36 -9.87
CA GLY A 114 14.14 2.55 -9.37
C GLY A 114 14.18 1.15 -10.01
N ALA A 115 13.02 0.50 -10.10
CA ALA A 115 12.87 -0.78 -10.77
C ALA A 115 13.27 -0.74 -12.26
N LYS A 116 12.72 0.21 -13.03
CA LYS A 116 13.02 0.38 -14.47
C LYS A 116 14.44 0.88 -14.74
N GLY A 117 14.98 1.68 -13.83
CA GLY A 117 16.38 2.12 -13.86
C GLY A 117 17.34 0.94 -13.72
N ALA A 118 17.05 0.01 -12.81
CA ALA A 118 17.82 -1.22 -12.65
C ALA A 118 17.75 -2.12 -13.89
N VAL A 119 16.58 -2.23 -14.55
CA VAL A 119 16.46 -2.92 -15.84
C VAL A 119 17.27 -2.20 -16.92
N SER A 120 17.16 -0.87 -17.00
CA SER A 120 17.92 -0.04 -17.95
C SER A 120 19.43 -0.17 -17.77
N ALA A 121 19.90 -0.39 -16.54
CA ALA A 121 21.32 -0.59 -16.29
C ALA A 121 21.88 -1.90 -16.90
N ASP A 122 21.03 -2.89 -17.21
CA ASP A 122 21.44 -4.13 -17.90
C ASP A 122 21.17 -4.10 -19.42
N GLY A 123 20.48 -3.08 -19.93
CA GLY A 123 20.08 -2.98 -21.33
C GLY A 123 18.84 -3.84 -21.67
N PRO A 124 17.61 -3.30 -21.56
CA PRO A 124 16.39 -4.04 -21.89
C PRO A 124 16.32 -4.49 -23.36
N GLU A 125 17.11 -3.90 -24.24
CA GLU A 125 17.24 -4.34 -25.64
C GLU A 125 17.91 -5.72 -25.77
N SER A 126 18.50 -6.24 -24.68
CA SER A 126 19.02 -7.60 -24.54
C SER A 126 18.47 -8.23 -23.25
N PRO A 127 17.17 -8.62 -23.23
CA PRO A 127 16.45 -9.01 -22.01
C PRO A 127 17.13 -10.13 -21.21
N GLU A 128 17.88 -11.00 -21.86
CA GLU A 128 18.63 -12.10 -21.25
C GLU A 128 19.73 -11.65 -20.27
N ARG A 129 20.14 -10.39 -20.34
CA ARG A 129 21.15 -9.79 -19.43
C ARG A 129 20.53 -9.26 -18.15
N VAL A 130 19.23 -9.00 -18.16
CA VAL A 130 18.56 -8.32 -17.06
C VAL A 130 18.36 -9.27 -15.89
N GLN A 131 18.83 -8.84 -14.72
CA GLN A 131 18.66 -9.57 -13.48
C GLN A 131 17.38 -9.13 -12.75
N LEU A 132 16.37 -10.00 -12.70
CA LEU A 132 15.07 -9.69 -12.05
C LEU A 132 15.21 -9.37 -10.56
N ASN A 133 16.09 -10.08 -9.86
CA ASN A 133 16.44 -9.80 -8.47
C ASN A 133 17.05 -8.40 -8.31
N LYS A 134 17.91 -7.96 -9.23
CA LYS A 134 18.48 -6.60 -9.22
C LYS A 134 17.38 -5.56 -9.46
N ALA A 135 16.47 -5.82 -10.39
CA ALA A 135 15.33 -4.93 -10.64
C ALA A 135 14.41 -4.80 -9.41
N LEU A 136 14.21 -5.89 -8.68
CA LEU A 136 13.48 -5.90 -7.41
C LEU A 136 14.21 -5.14 -6.30
N VAL A 137 15.54 -5.23 -6.22
CA VAL A 137 16.34 -4.38 -5.33
C VAL A 137 16.24 -2.90 -5.73
N GLY A 138 16.17 -2.60 -7.02
CA GLY A 138 15.89 -1.25 -7.53
C GLY A 138 14.55 -0.72 -7.00
N PHE A 139 13.52 -1.55 -6.97
CA PHE A 139 12.25 -1.25 -6.30
C PHE A 139 12.45 -0.96 -4.80
N LEU A 140 13.06 -1.89 -4.05
CA LEU A 140 13.18 -1.81 -2.59
C LEU A 140 14.02 -0.62 -2.11
N THR A 141 15.10 -0.29 -2.84
CA THR A 141 15.97 0.85 -2.51
C THR A 141 15.32 2.21 -2.82
N HIS A 142 14.21 2.19 -3.55
CA HIS A 142 13.43 3.38 -3.93
C HIS A 142 12.08 3.44 -3.23
N THR A 143 11.90 2.68 -2.14
CA THR A 143 10.81 2.83 -1.18
C THR A 143 11.36 3.21 0.18
N GLY A 144 10.62 4.03 0.93
CA GLY A 144 11.05 4.50 2.24
C GLY A 144 10.08 5.53 2.82
N TYR A 145 10.55 6.29 3.82
CA TYR A 145 9.71 7.22 4.57
C TYR A 145 8.87 8.15 3.67
N THR A 146 9.51 8.85 2.72
CA THR A 146 8.83 9.78 1.82
C THR A 146 8.02 9.10 0.71
N HIS A 147 8.38 7.86 0.32
CA HIS A 147 7.72 7.11 -0.74
C HIS A 147 7.31 5.73 -0.25
N GLY A 148 6.12 5.69 0.37
CA GLY A 148 5.54 4.49 0.98
C GLY A 148 5.19 4.68 2.46
N GLY A 149 5.82 5.63 3.16
CA GLY A 149 5.60 5.85 4.60
C GLY A 149 4.40 6.73 4.98
N ASN A 150 3.83 7.51 4.05
CA ASN A 150 2.75 8.47 4.37
C ASN A 150 1.48 7.84 4.97
N GLY A 151 1.25 6.54 4.76
CA GLY A 151 0.12 5.82 5.36
C GLY A 151 0.16 5.80 6.89
N TYR A 152 1.36 5.83 7.49
CA TYR A 152 1.52 5.88 8.94
C TYR A 152 1.02 7.20 9.54
N GLU A 153 1.25 8.34 8.88
CA GLU A 153 0.78 9.64 9.37
C GLU A 153 -0.74 9.67 9.54
N GLY A 154 -1.48 9.01 8.64
CA GLY A 154 -2.92 8.85 8.74
C GLY A 154 -3.34 7.99 9.94
N ILE A 155 -2.63 6.89 10.21
CA ILE A 155 -2.90 6.02 11.36
C ILE A 155 -2.62 6.75 12.67
N ALA A 156 -1.47 7.41 12.79
CA ALA A 156 -1.11 8.18 13.97
C ALA A 156 -2.14 9.29 14.24
N PHE A 157 -2.60 9.97 13.18
CA PHE A 157 -3.66 10.96 13.28
C PHE A 157 -4.99 10.36 13.79
N LEU A 158 -5.40 9.20 13.27
CA LEU A 158 -6.62 8.52 13.70
C LEU A 158 -6.52 8.02 15.14
N ILE A 159 -5.41 7.39 15.55
CA ILE A 159 -5.20 6.93 16.92
C ILE A 159 -5.30 8.10 17.89
N GLU A 160 -4.65 9.21 17.57
CA GLU A 160 -4.68 10.41 18.40
C GLU A 160 -6.08 11.02 18.45
N ALA A 161 -6.83 11.04 17.34
CA ALA A 161 -8.21 11.50 17.34
C ALA A 161 -9.11 10.62 18.23
N PHE A 162 -8.92 9.29 18.20
CA PHE A 162 -9.80 8.32 18.87
C PHE A 162 -9.33 7.87 20.27
N ARG A 163 -8.18 8.34 20.78
CA ARG A 163 -7.51 7.89 22.02
C ARG A 163 -8.48 7.69 23.20
N ASP A 164 -9.38 8.65 23.42
CA ASP A 164 -10.33 8.66 24.54
C ASP A 164 -11.80 8.55 24.10
N SER A 165 -12.04 8.11 22.86
CA SER A 165 -13.40 8.00 22.30
C SER A 165 -14.24 6.88 22.90
N GLY A 166 -13.60 5.90 23.55
CA GLY A 166 -14.26 4.67 24.00
C GLY A 166 -14.67 3.72 22.87
N LEU A 167 -14.21 3.95 21.63
CA LEU A 167 -14.54 3.12 20.47
C LEU A 167 -14.19 1.65 20.72
N ALA A 168 -15.22 0.80 20.78
CA ALA A 168 -15.07 -0.63 20.98
C ALA A 168 -14.78 -1.34 19.65
N ASP A 169 -15.70 -1.28 18.68
CA ASP A 169 -15.58 -1.94 17.38
C ASP A 169 -15.68 -0.90 16.23
N PRO A 170 -14.64 -0.73 15.40
CA PRO A 170 -14.66 0.19 14.28
C PRO A 170 -15.59 -0.24 13.13
N SER A 171 -16.09 -1.48 13.17
CA SER A 171 -16.99 -2.06 12.18
C SER A 171 -18.47 -1.88 12.54
N ASP A 172 -18.77 -1.45 13.76
CA ASP A 172 -20.15 -1.29 14.23
C ASP A 172 -20.71 0.08 13.80
N PRO A 173 -21.77 0.16 12.98
CA PRO A 173 -22.43 1.44 12.67
C PRO A 173 -23.11 2.07 13.88
N ALA A 174 -23.36 1.32 14.96
CA ALA A 174 -23.90 1.79 16.23
C ALA A 174 -22.83 1.99 17.31
N HIS A 175 -21.59 2.31 16.90
CA HIS A 175 -20.41 2.48 17.77
C HIS A 175 -20.53 3.52 18.90
N GLY A 176 -21.56 4.37 18.92
CA GLY A 176 -21.85 5.30 20.03
C GLY A 176 -20.89 6.48 20.19
N VAL A 177 -19.97 6.67 19.25
CA VAL A 177 -18.98 7.77 19.28
C VAL A 177 -19.52 8.98 18.51
N ASP A 178 -19.41 10.17 19.08
CA ASP A 178 -19.73 11.42 18.38
C ASP A 178 -18.58 11.81 17.42
N LEU A 179 -18.69 11.35 16.16
CA LEU A 179 -17.71 11.63 15.11
C LEU A 179 -17.62 13.12 14.79
N ARG A 180 -18.73 13.85 14.90
CA ARG A 180 -18.77 15.26 14.59
C ARG A 180 -17.99 16.06 15.63
N SER A 181 -18.19 15.76 16.91
CA SER A 181 -17.44 16.38 17.99
C SER A 181 -15.94 16.05 17.92
N LEU A 182 -15.58 14.82 17.51
CA LEU A 182 -14.17 14.45 17.24
C LEU A 182 -13.55 15.25 16.10
N ALA A 183 -14.30 15.42 15.01
CA ALA A 183 -13.88 16.20 13.85
C ALA A 183 -13.65 17.66 14.24
N GLU A 184 -14.58 18.28 14.96
CA GLU A 184 -14.48 19.66 15.44
C GLU A 184 -13.26 19.89 16.34
N ARG A 185 -12.98 18.99 17.30
CA ARG A 185 -11.75 19.07 18.12
C ARG A 185 -10.48 18.99 17.26
N SER A 186 -10.48 18.11 16.26
CA SER A 186 -9.34 17.97 15.34
C SER A 186 -9.13 19.23 14.50
N VAL A 187 -10.22 19.84 14.03
CA VAL A 187 -10.21 21.10 13.28
C VAL A 187 -9.73 22.25 14.15
N GLU A 188 -10.20 22.37 15.39
CA GLU A 188 -9.77 23.42 16.32
C GLU A 188 -8.26 23.35 16.58
N ARG A 189 -7.74 22.15 16.91
CA ARG A 189 -6.31 21.91 17.12
C ARG A 189 -5.49 22.30 15.89
N TYR A 190 -5.97 21.96 14.69
CA TYR A 190 -5.30 22.31 13.45
C TYR A 190 -5.37 23.81 13.14
N ALA A 191 -6.50 24.47 13.38
CA ALA A 191 -6.66 25.92 13.21
C ALA A 191 -5.69 26.70 14.12
N GLN A 192 -5.60 26.31 15.40
CA GLN A 192 -4.64 26.87 16.35
C GLN A 192 -3.19 26.64 15.91
N TYR A 193 -2.86 25.45 15.40
CA TYR A 193 -1.55 25.19 14.80
C TYR A 193 -1.26 26.12 13.61
N LYS A 194 -2.17 26.23 12.64
CA LYS A 194 -2.02 27.13 11.48
C LYS A 194 -1.81 28.59 11.90
N ALA A 195 -2.58 29.06 12.88
CA ALA A 195 -2.44 30.43 13.39
C ALA A 195 -1.05 30.65 14.00
N ARG A 196 -0.59 29.72 14.87
CA ARG A 196 0.75 29.78 15.47
C ARG A 196 1.87 29.79 14.43
N GLN A 197 1.81 28.92 13.42
CA GLN A 197 2.82 28.87 12.37
C GLN A 197 2.87 30.15 11.53
N LYS A 198 1.70 30.72 11.19
CA LYS A 198 1.61 32.01 10.51
C LYS A 198 2.22 33.14 11.34
N HIS A 199 1.95 33.18 12.64
CA HIS A 199 2.56 34.18 13.54
C HIS A 199 4.07 34.03 13.66
N ALA A 200 4.59 32.79 13.59
CA ALA A 200 6.03 32.50 13.60
C ALA A 200 6.73 32.77 12.26
N GLY A 201 6.01 33.22 11.22
CA GLY A 201 6.56 33.45 9.88
C GLY A 201 6.94 32.18 9.12
N SER A 202 6.52 31.01 9.60
CA SER A 202 6.77 29.74 8.90
C SER A 202 5.84 29.62 7.70
N LEU A 203 6.43 29.47 6.51
CA LEU A 203 5.70 29.22 5.28
C LEU A 203 5.33 27.73 5.11
N ASP A 204 5.96 26.84 5.88
CA ASP A 204 5.80 25.40 5.76
C ASP A 204 4.86 24.86 6.83
N ILE A 205 3.57 25.03 6.57
CA ILE A 205 2.49 24.55 7.43
C ILE A 205 2.21 23.10 7.07
N ALA A 206 2.45 22.18 8.02
CA ALA A 206 2.12 20.78 7.86
C ALA A 206 0.63 20.62 7.52
N LYS A 207 0.32 19.80 6.52
CA LYS A 207 -1.05 19.51 6.11
C LYS A 207 -1.64 18.45 7.02
N LEU A 208 -2.95 18.48 7.21
CA LEU A 208 -3.65 17.35 7.83
C LEU A 208 -3.49 16.10 6.94
N PRO A 209 -3.05 14.96 7.49
CA PRO A 209 -2.92 13.72 6.73
C PRO A 209 -4.27 13.24 6.20
N GLY A 210 -4.27 12.71 4.97
CA GLY A 210 -5.46 12.06 4.41
C GLY A 210 -6.54 12.97 3.84
N VAL A 211 -6.38 14.30 3.92
CA VAL A 211 -7.35 15.27 3.38
C VAL A 211 -6.74 16.11 2.26
N ASN A 212 -7.59 16.52 1.31
CA ASN A 212 -7.24 17.28 0.10
C ASN A 212 -6.39 16.48 -0.92
N HIS A 213 -6.37 16.95 -2.17
CA HIS A 213 -5.62 16.31 -3.25
C HIS A 213 -5.14 17.35 -4.28
N PRO A 214 -3.91 17.23 -4.83
CA PRO A 214 -3.40 18.20 -5.80
C PRO A 214 -4.19 18.24 -7.12
N VAL A 215 -4.85 17.13 -7.49
CA VAL A 215 -5.63 16.99 -8.73
C VAL A 215 -7.13 17.18 -8.50
N PHE A 216 -7.68 16.69 -7.37
CA PHE A 216 -9.11 16.72 -7.10
C PHE A 216 -9.43 17.93 -6.20
N LYS A 217 -9.48 19.11 -6.81
CA LYS A 217 -9.61 20.39 -6.12
C LYS A 217 -10.46 21.38 -6.90
N ASP A 218 -10.68 22.56 -6.31
CA ASP A 218 -11.33 23.73 -6.91
C ASP A 218 -12.83 23.56 -7.25
N ARG A 219 -13.50 22.56 -6.66
CA ARG A 219 -14.96 22.43 -6.62
C ARG A 219 -15.52 22.83 -5.24
N PRO A 220 -16.81 23.21 -5.12
CA PRO A 220 -17.44 23.46 -3.81
C PRO A 220 -17.30 22.27 -2.85
N VAL A 221 -17.50 21.06 -3.38
CA VAL A 221 -17.20 19.80 -2.72
C VAL A 221 -16.31 18.98 -3.63
N ASN A 222 -15.17 18.54 -3.11
CA ASN A 222 -14.16 17.79 -3.87
C ASN A 222 -14.25 16.31 -3.50
N TYR A 223 -14.10 15.43 -4.49
CA TYR A 223 -14.16 13.98 -4.31
C TYR A 223 -12.95 13.31 -4.96
N ASP A 224 -12.35 12.34 -4.28
CA ASP A 224 -11.41 11.39 -4.88
C ASP A 224 -12.23 10.20 -5.41
N PRO A 225 -12.19 9.91 -6.72
CA PRO A 225 -13.00 8.83 -7.30
C PRO A 225 -12.68 7.45 -6.71
N ARG A 226 -11.47 7.25 -6.18
CA ARG A 226 -11.10 5.99 -5.51
C ARG A 226 -11.81 5.87 -4.17
N GLU A 227 -11.87 6.96 -3.40
CA GLU A 227 -12.59 6.98 -2.13
C GLU A 227 -14.09 6.73 -2.34
N VAL A 228 -14.69 7.39 -3.35
CA VAL A 228 -16.11 7.20 -3.69
C VAL A 228 -16.38 5.74 -4.05
N PHE A 229 -15.54 5.15 -4.92
CA PHE A 229 -15.67 3.75 -5.30
C PHE A 229 -15.57 2.80 -4.10
N ILE A 230 -14.60 2.99 -3.22
CA ILE A 230 -14.44 2.15 -2.02
C ILE A 230 -15.62 2.29 -1.08
N ALA A 231 -16.14 3.51 -0.89
CA ALA A 231 -17.31 3.73 -0.06
C ALA A 231 -18.55 3.01 -0.60
N GLU A 232 -18.79 3.09 -1.90
CA GLU A 232 -19.90 2.37 -2.55
C GLU A 232 -19.72 0.85 -2.45
N LEU A 233 -18.49 0.36 -2.62
CA LEU A 233 -18.17 -1.06 -2.51
C LEU A 233 -18.44 -1.58 -1.09
N CYS A 234 -17.99 -0.86 -0.06
CA CYS A 234 -18.25 -1.19 1.33
C CYS A 234 -19.77 -1.15 1.63
N GLY A 235 -20.46 -0.10 1.18
CA GLY A 235 -21.92 0.03 1.36
C GLY A 235 -22.70 -1.12 0.74
N LYS A 236 -22.36 -1.56 -0.48
CA LYS A 236 -22.99 -2.73 -1.14
C LYS A 236 -22.77 -4.04 -0.39
N ARG A 237 -21.71 -4.13 0.43
CA ARG A 237 -21.39 -5.30 1.25
C ARG A 237 -21.97 -5.23 2.66
N GLY A 238 -22.56 -4.08 3.05
CA GLY A 238 -22.98 -3.84 4.43
C GLY A 238 -21.80 -3.60 5.39
N GLU A 239 -20.64 -3.21 4.86
CA GLU A 239 -19.43 -2.97 5.62
C GLU A 239 -19.38 -1.52 6.12
N TYR A 240 -19.11 -1.34 7.41
CA TYR A 240 -18.88 -0.03 8.01
C TYR A 240 -17.42 0.13 8.45
N ASN A 241 -16.93 1.37 8.43
CA ASN A 241 -15.62 1.75 8.93
C ASN A 241 -15.71 3.13 9.56
N VAL A 242 -15.67 3.18 10.89
CA VAL A 242 -15.80 4.43 11.67
C VAL A 242 -14.70 5.45 11.36
N PHE A 243 -13.49 5.00 11.03
CA PHE A 243 -12.37 5.90 10.72
C PHE A 243 -12.57 6.60 9.36
N HIS A 244 -13.11 5.86 8.38
CA HIS A 244 -13.48 6.45 7.09
C HIS A 244 -14.66 7.41 7.23
N ALA A 245 -15.66 7.07 8.05
CA ALA A 245 -16.77 7.96 8.38
C ALA A 245 -16.28 9.25 9.08
N PHE A 246 -15.33 9.14 10.01
CA PHE A 246 -14.70 10.29 10.66
C PHE A 246 -14.00 11.21 9.66
N TYR A 247 -13.27 10.67 8.68
CA TYR A 247 -12.63 11.49 7.66
C TYR A 247 -13.65 12.30 6.83
N ARG A 248 -14.83 11.73 6.57
CA ARG A 248 -15.93 12.43 5.87
C ARG A 248 -16.50 13.57 6.71
N GLU A 249 -16.65 13.37 8.02
CA GLU A 249 -17.03 14.44 8.95
C GLU A 249 -15.93 15.51 9.06
N LEU A 250 -14.66 15.10 9.10
CA LEU A 250 -13.52 16.01 9.20
C LEU A 250 -13.45 17.02 8.06
N VAL A 251 -13.64 16.56 6.80
CA VAL A 251 -13.58 17.47 5.65
C VAL A 251 -14.74 18.48 5.63
N GLN A 252 -15.89 18.12 6.18
CA GLN A 252 -17.03 19.03 6.36
C GLN A 252 -16.75 20.04 7.46
N ALA A 253 -16.31 19.57 8.64
CA ALA A 253 -15.97 20.43 9.77
C ALA A 253 -14.87 21.44 9.41
N LEU A 254 -13.88 21.07 8.59
CA LEU A 254 -12.84 21.97 8.10
C LEU A 254 -13.41 23.15 7.29
N PHE A 255 -14.42 22.88 6.46
CA PHE A 255 -15.08 23.90 5.65
C PHE A 255 -15.98 24.80 6.49
N GLU A 256 -16.81 24.20 7.35
CA GLU A 256 -17.75 24.93 8.21
C GLU A 256 -17.03 25.86 9.20
N ALA A 257 -15.87 25.44 9.73
CA ALA A 257 -15.02 26.27 10.59
C ALA A 257 -14.19 27.32 9.80
N GLY A 258 -14.31 27.39 8.48
CA GLY A 258 -13.57 28.33 7.62
C GLY A 258 -12.07 28.05 7.51
N VAL A 259 -11.61 26.85 7.90
CA VAL A 259 -10.19 26.45 7.83
C VAL A 259 -9.78 26.10 6.40
N SER A 260 -10.72 25.60 5.61
CA SER A 260 -10.61 25.40 4.15
C SER A 260 -11.63 26.24 3.39
N ARG A 261 -11.28 26.64 2.16
CA ARG A 261 -12.16 27.44 1.29
C ARG A 261 -13.36 26.64 0.76
N ASN A 262 -13.15 25.35 0.52
CA ASN A 262 -14.12 24.40 0.00
C ASN A 262 -14.07 23.13 0.86
N VAL A 263 -15.05 22.24 0.71
CA VAL A 263 -14.98 20.91 1.32
C VAL A 263 -13.91 20.10 0.58
N TYR A 264 -12.86 19.72 1.30
CA TYR A 264 -11.78 18.91 0.74
C TYR A 264 -12.25 17.49 0.45
N CYS A 265 -11.59 16.81 -0.48
CA CYS A 265 -11.78 15.38 -0.64
C CYS A 265 -11.10 14.63 0.50
N VAL A 266 -11.68 13.50 0.88
CA VAL A 266 -10.95 12.43 1.56
C VAL A 266 -10.10 11.74 0.50
N ASN A 267 -8.78 11.74 0.66
CA ASN A 267 -7.87 11.16 -0.34
C ASN A 267 -7.68 9.66 -0.11
N VAL A 268 -7.00 8.99 -1.03
CA VAL A 268 -6.75 7.54 -0.91
C VAL A 268 -5.92 7.16 0.33
N ASP A 269 -5.02 8.03 0.80
CA ASP A 269 -4.18 7.75 1.97
C ASP A 269 -5.03 7.66 3.24
N ALA A 270 -6.06 8.50 3.38
CA ALA A 270 -7.06 8.36 4.44
C ALA A 270 -7.81 7.04 4.38
N VAL A 271 -8.20 6.60 3.17
CA VAL A 271 -8.89 5.31 2.97
C VAL A 271 -7.98 4.15 3.36
N ILE A 272 -6.71 4.20 2.96
CA ILE A 272 -5.69 3.21 3.32
C ILE A 272 -5.52 3.15 4.84
N ALA A 273 -5.31 4.29 5.49
CA ALA A 273 -5.16 4.38 6.94
C ALA A 273 -6.40 3.85 7.67
N ALA A 274 -7.60 4.21 7.22
CA ALA A 274 -8.86 3.75 7.80
C ALA A 274 -9.06 2.24 7.66
N LEU A 275 -8.76 1.65 6.50
CA LEU A 275 -8.87 0.21 6.27
C LEU A 275 -7.85 -0.57 7.11
N LEU A 276 -6.61 -0.10 7.17
CA LEU A 276 -5.56 -0.73 7.96
C LEU A 276 -5.88 -0.66 9.45
N LEU A 277 -6.26 0.52 9.96
CA LEU A 277 -6.58 0.67 11.37
C LEU A 277 -7.84 -0.10 11.77
N LYS A 278 -8.83 -0.28 10.88
CA LYS A 278 -9.98 -1.17 11.13
C LYS A 278 -9.53 -2.59 11.49
N MET A 279 -8.60 -3.16 10.72
CA MET A 279 -8.07 -4.52 10.97
C MET A 279 -7.22 -4.59 12.25
N LEU A 280 -6.48 -3.52 12.56
CA LEU A 280 -5.51 -3.50 13.66
C LEU A 280 -6.06 -2.94 14.97
N TRP A 281 -7.29 -2.41 14.99
CA TRP A 281 -7.86 -1.76 16.16
C TRP A 281 -7.95 -2.69 17.37
N GLN A 282 -8.52 -3.89 17.21
CA GLN A 282 -8.67 -4.82 18.33
C GLN A 282 -7.31 -5.31 18.87
N PRO A 283 -6.37 -5.79 18.02
CA PRO A 283 -5.02 -6.13 18.48
C PRO A 283 -4.32 -4.98 19.21
N LEU A 284 -4.42 -3.75 18.67
CA LEU A 284 -3.85 -2.55 19.30
C LEU A 284 -4.48 -2.28 20.68
N ARG A 285 -5.81 -2.35 20.79
CA ARG A 285 -6.54 -2.14 22.05
C ARG A 285 -6.23 -3.20 23.11
N ARG A 286 -5.89 -4.42 22.70
CA ARG A 286 -5.46 -5.51 23.59
C ARG A 286 -3.98 -5.43 23.97
N GLY A 287 -3.21 -4.52 23.38
CA GLY A 287 -1.77 -4.39 23.59
C GLY A 287 -0.95 -5.49 22.91
N GLU A 288 -1.53 -6.18 21.93
CA GLU A 288 -0.82 -7.18 21.10
C GLU A 288 0.07 -6.51 20.05
N PHE A 289 -0.19 -5.23 19.76
CA PHE A 289 0.56 -4.38 18.85
C PHE A 289 0.99 -3.09 19.55
N SER A 290 2.23 -2.68 19.34
CA SER A 290 2.71 -1.34 19.67
C SER A 290 2.48 -0.35 18.53
N GLU A 291 2.59 0.96 18.81
CA GLU A 291 2.56 1.98 17.75
C GLU A 291 3.69 1.79 16.71
N SER A 292 4.86 1.30 17.14
CA SER A 292 5.98 0.97 16.24
C SER A 292 5.66 -0.21 15.30
N ASP A 293 4.86 -1.16 15.78
CA ASP A 293 4.41 -2.28 14.94
C ASP A 293 3.40 -1.80 13.89
N LEU A 294 2.59 -0.77 14.19
CA LEU A 294 1.69 -0.15 13.23
C LEU A 294 2.44 0.60 12.13
N GLU A 295 3.51 1.33 12.48
CA GLU A 295 4.38 1.98 11.49
C GLU A 295 4.97 0.95 10.52
N THR A 296 5.52 -0.13 11.08
CA THR A 296 6.10 -1.22 10.29
C THR A 296 5.03 -1.90 9.41
N ALA A 297 3.86 -2.19 9.96
CA ALA A 297 2.75 -2.78 9.21
C ALA A 297 2.26 -1.87 8.07
N ALA A 298 2.15 -0.56 8.33
CA ALA A 298 1.74 0.45 7.35
C ALA A 298 2.75 0.61 6.21
N PHE A 299 4.04 0.48 6.50
CA PHE A 299 5.07 0.49 5.47
C PHE A 299 5.10 -0.82 4.68
N THR A 300 5.05 -1.97 5.36
CA THR A 300 5.17 -3.27 4.68
C THR A 300 3.91 -3.63 3.88
N ILE A 301 2.70 -3.17 4.28
CA ILE A 301 1.49 -3.27 3.44
C ILE A 301 1.62 -2.46 2.15
N PHE A 302 2.43 -1.40 2.13
CA PHE A 302 2.73 -0.67 0.90
C PHE A 302 3.65 -1.48 -0.02
N LEU A 303 4.62 -2.20 0.54
CA LEU A 303 5.60 -2.96 -0.25
C LEU A 303 4.99 -4.14 -1.01
N TYR A 304 4.07 -4.89 -0.40
CA TYR A 304 3.49 -6.09 -1.03
C TYR A 304 2.77 -5.80 -2.36
N PRO A 305 1.83 -4.84 -2.43
CA PRO A 305 1.17 -4.48 -3.67
C PRO A 305 2.13 -3.77 -4.63
N ARG A 306 3.02 -2.93 -4.10
CA ARG A 306 3.97 -2.20 -4.92
C ARG A 306 4.98 -3.12 -5.61
N MET A 307 5.37 -4.22 -4.96
CA MET A 307 6.14 -5.30 -5.56
C MET A 307 5.46 -5.84 -6.81
N LEU A 308 4.15 -6.10 -6.77
CA LEU A 308 3.37 -6.58 -7.92
C LEU A 308 3.37 -5.54 -9.06
N GLY A 309 3.08 -4.27 -8.73
CA GLY A 309 3.08 -3.18 -9.71
C GLY A 309 4.46 -2.95 -10.33
N CYS A 310 5.52 -2.96 -9.53
CA CYS A 310 6.88 -2.82 -10.00
C CYS A 310 7.34 -4.03 -10.84
N ALA A 311 6.91 -5.25 -10.51
CA ALA A 311 7.19 -6.40 -11.38
C ALA A 311 6.51 -6.27 -12.75
N ALA A 312 5.30 -5.71 -12.82
CA ALA A 312 4.65 -5.40 -14.09
C ALA A 312 5.40 -4.30 -14.87
N GLU A 313 5.91 -3.27 -14.19
CA GLU A 313 6.74 -2.23 -14.81
C GLU A 313 8.09 -2.78 -15.31
N ILE A 314 8.69 -3.72 -14.58
CA ILE A 314 9.91 -4.43 -14.98
C ILE A 314 9.63 -5.28 -16.21
N ASP A 315 8.55 -6.07 -16.21
CA ASP A 315 8.14 -6.90 -17.34
C ASP A 315 7.83 -6.05 -18.58
N ASP A 316 7.12 -4.93 -18.44
CA ASP A 316 6.89 -4.01 -19.54
C ASP A 316 8.20 -3.44 -20.09
N HIS A 317 9.13 -3.03 -19.21
CA HIS A 317 10.42 -2.50 -19.64
C HIS A 317 11.33 -3.55 -20.27
N LEU A 318 11.27 -4.80 -19.82
CA LEU A 318 11.96 -5.94 -20.45
C LEU A 318 11.46 -6.17 -21.88
N ASN A 319 10.16 -6.05 -22.10
CA ASN A 319 9.54 -6.41 -23.36
C ASN A 319 9.53 -5.27 -24.39
N ARG A 320 9.48 -4.02 -23.92
CA ARG A 320 9.24 -2.84 -24.77
C ARG A 320 10.14 -1.65 -24.46
N GLY A 321 10.94 -1.76 -23.41
CA GLY A 321 11.77 -0.67 -22.92
C GLY A 321 12.98 -0.41 -23.80
N ARG A 322 13.59 0.74 -23.53
CA ARG A 322 14.92 1.12 -23.98
C ARG A 322 15.68 1.63 -22.77
N ASN A 323 16.99 1.78 -22.90
CA ASN A 323 17.78 2.43 -21.86
C ASN A 323 17.18 3.79 -21.46
N MET A 324 16.87 3.94 -20.18
CA MET A 324 16.46 5.22 -19.61
C MET A 324 17.68 6.14 -19.50
N ASP A 325 17.69 7.23 -20.25
CA ASP A 325 18.62 8.33 -20.02
C ASP A 325 18.05 9.24 -18.93
N THR A 326 18.52 9.06 -17.70
CA THR A 326 18.07 9.86 -16.54
C THR A 326 18.85 11.16 -16.37
N ARG A 327 19.74 11.52 -17.31
CA ARG A 327 20.47 12.79 -17.25
C ARG A 327 19.48 13.94 -17.45
N THR A 328 19.51 14.91 -16.53
CA THR A 328 18.79 16.17 -16.72
C THR A 328 19.37 16.88 -17.95
N PRO A 329 18.54 17.29 -18.94
CA PRO A 329 19.01 18.04 -20.08
C PRO A 329 19.77 19.28 -19.63
N ALA A 330 20.92 19.57 -20.24
CA ALA A 330 21.74 20.73 -19.87
C ALA A 330 20.94 22.06 -19.92
N SER A 331 19.94 22.15 -20.81
CA SER A 331 19.03 23.29 -20.92
C SER A 331 18.11 23.51 -19.70
N GLN A 332 17.95 22.49 -18.86
CA GLN A 332 17.18 22.56 -17.60
C GLN A 332 18.09 22.74 -16.37
N CYS A 333 19.40 22.67 -16.55
CA CYS A 333 20.37 22.93 -15.49
C CYS A 333 20.72 24.43 -15.45
N ARG A 334 20.79 25.01 -14.25
CA ARG A 334 21.36 26.35 -14.04
C ARG A 334 22.56 26.24 -13.10
N PHE A 335 23.66 26.93 -13.43
CA PHE A 335 24.76 27.10 -12.50
C PHE A 335 24.30 28.05 -11.39
N VAL A 336 24.43 27.63 -10.14
CA VAL A 336 24.20 28.50 -8.97
C VAL A 336 25.57 28.88 -8.45
N ALA A 337 25.98 30.11 -8.74
CA ALA A 337 27.19 30.74 -8.22
C ALA A 337 26.91 31.37 -6.85
#